data_AF-A0A7C4FI72-F1
#
_entry.id   AF-A0A7C4FI72-F1
#
_cell.length_a   1.000
_cell.length_b   1.000
_cell.length_c   1.000
_cell.angle_alpha   90.00
_cell.angle_beta   90.00
_cell.angle_gamma   90.00
#
_symmetry.space_group_name_H-M   'P 1'
#
loop_
_entity.id
_entity.type
_entity.pdbx_description
1 polymer ?
#
loop_
_entity_poly.entity_id
_entity_poly.type
_entity_poly.pdbx_seq_one_letter_code
_entity_poly.pdbx_strand_id
1 'polypeptide(L)' 'MSISQDFQGYVLPDNNLHSILGPLPPSTTVLILGHPGAGKSTFVASFLFENVLRFGVRGVYISLAEDREKFY' A
#
# COMPACT_ATOMS: atom_id res chain seq x y z
N MET A 1 7.15 -14.58 -16.11
CA MET A 1 6.37 -13.36 -15.82
C MET A 1 7.36 -12.21 -15.91
N SER A 2 7.39 -11.54 -17.05
CA SER A 2 8.31 -10.43 -17.30
C SER A 2 7.81 -9.23 -16.48
N ILE A 3 8.58 -8.78 -15.50
CA ILE A 3 8.34 -7.48 -14.87
C ILE A 3 8.57 -6.46 -15.99
N SER A 4 7.53 -5.73 -16.37
CA SER A 4 7.63 -4.67 -17.37
C SER A 4 8.69 -3.67 -16.94
N GLN A 5 9.46 -3.16 -17.91
CA GLN A 5 10.66 -2.34 -17.70
C GLN A 5 10.40 -0.94 -17.08
N ASP A 6 9.21 -0.68 -16.52
CA ASP A 6 8.75 0.61 -16.01
C ASP A 6 8.36 0.62 -14.51
N PHE A 7 8.54 -0.48 -13.78
CA PHE A 7 8.26 -0.49 -12.33
C PHE A 7 9.37 0.23 -11.54
N GLN A 8 9.18 1.52 -11.31
CA GLN A 8 10.09 2.37 -10.53
C GLN A 8 9.85 2.30 -9.00
N GLY A 9 8.80 1.61 -8.57
CA GLY A 9 8.44 1.45 -7.15
C GLY A 9 6.92 1.44 -6.95
N TYR A 10 6.49 1.25 -5.70
CA TYR A 10 5.08 1.21 -5.34
C TYR A 10 4.50 2.62 -5.20
N VAL A 11 3.30 2.83 -5.76
CA VAL A 11 2.59 4.10 -5.70
C VAL A 11 1.86 4.24 -4.37
N LEU A 12 1.86 5.44 -3.80
CA LEU A 12 1.11 5.75 -2.59
C LEU A 12 -0.33 6.13 -2.95
N PRO A 13 -1.34 5.72 -2.16
CA PRO A 13 -2.75 5.87 -2.53
C PRO A 13 -3.28 7.31 -2.47
N ASP A 14 -2.59 8.20 -1.75
CA ASP A 14 -2.91 9.62 -1.73
C ASP A 14 -1.97 10.39 -2.67
N ASN A 15 -2.54 11.14 -3.61
CA ASN A 15 -1.77 11.86 -4.62
C ASN A 15 -0.86 12.95 -4.02
N ASN A 16 -1.33 13.63 -2.96
CA ASN A 16 -0.53 14.67 -2.31
C ASN A 16 0.67 14.05 -1.61
N LEU A 17 0.46 12.98 -0.84
CA LEU A 17 1.53 12.23 -0.19
C LEU A 17 2.50 11.64 -1.22
N HIS A 18 1.99 11.06 -2.30
CA HIS A 18 2.82 10.51 -3.37
C HIS A 18 3.69 11.59 -4.02
N SER A 19 3.17 12.80 -4.24
CA SER A 19 3.96 13.90 -4.80
C SER A 19 5.13 14.33 -3.91
N ILE A 20 5.00 14.18 -2.58
CA ILE A 20 6.01 14.58 -1.61
C ILE A 20 7.06 13.48 -1.43
N LEU A 21 6.62 12.22 -1.32
CA LEU A 21 7.50 11.09 -1.00
C LEU A 21 8.00 10.33 -2.24
N GLY A 22 7.33 10.48 -3.38
CA GLY A 22 7.56 9.68 -4.57
C GLY A 22 7.08 8.22 -4.41
N PRO A 23 7.45 7.34 -5.37
CA PRO A 23 7.20 5.92 -5.26
C PRO A 23 8.07 5.29 -4.17
N LEU A 24 7.52 4.32 -3.44
CA LEU A 24 8.27 3.55 -2.47
C LEU A 24 9.16 2.52 -3.18
N PRO A 25 10.48 2.49 -2.94
CA PRO A 25 11.35 1.49 -3.52
C PRO A 25 10.99 0.07 -3.05
N PRO A 26 11.22 -0.96 -3.88
CA PRO A 26 11.11 -2.35 -3.45
C PRO A 26 12.00 -2.63 -2.24
N SER A 27 11.63 -3.64 -1.44
CA SER A 27 12.37 -4.04 -0.23
C SER A 27 12.47 -2.95 0.86
N THR A 28 11.55 -1.98 0.86
CA THR A 28 11.45 -0.97 1.92
C THR A 28 10.52 -1.44 3.04
N THR A 29 10.87 -1.15 4.29
CA THR A 29 9.96 -1.28 5.43
C THR A 29 9.45 0.11 5.81
N VAL A 30 8.12 0.27 5.84
CA VAL A 30 7.47 1.54 6.21
C VAL A 30 6.68 1.35 7.50
N LEU A 31 6.92 2.23 8.48
CA LEU A 31 6.15 2.29 9.72
C LEU A 31 5.10 3.40 9.63
N ILE A 32 3.83 3.05 9.83
CA ILE A 32 2.71 4.00 9.79
C ILE A 32 2.18 4.17 11.21
N LEU A 33 2.29 5.39 11.73
CA LEU A 33 1.84 5.75 13.08
C LEU A 33 0.71 6.78 13.03
N GLY A 34 -0.16 6.76 14.03
CA GLY A 34 -1.27 7.70 14.15
C GLY A 34 -2.32 7.24 15.15
N HIS A 35 -3.10 8.19 15.67
CA HIS A 35 -4.19 7.93 16.62
C HIS A 35 -5.24 6.95 16.06
N PRO A 36 -6.04 6.29 16.92
CA PRO A 36 -7.22 5.56 16.47
C PRO A 36 -8.10 6.42 15.55
N GLY A 37 -8.62 5.85 14.46
CA GLY A 37 -9.39 6.59 13.46
C GLY A 37 -8.58 7.42 12.46
N ALA A 38 -7.25 7.53 12.59
CA ALA A 38 -6.41 8.29 11.65
C ALA A 38 -6.25 7.66 10.24
N GLY A 39 -6.98 6.59 9.92
CA GLY A 39 -6.97 5.98 8.58
C GLY A 39 -5.82 5.01 8.28
N LYS A 40 -5.06 4.54 9.28
CA LYS A 40 -3.91 3.62 9.10
C LYS A 40 -4.27 2.33 8.35
N SER A 41 -5.31 1.62 8.80
CA SER A 41 -5.76 0.37 8.16
C SER A 41 -6.22 0.61 6.73
N THR A 42 -7.00 1.68 6.52
CA THR A 42 -7.45 2.12 5.20
C THR A 42 -6.28 2.43 4.28
N PHE A 43 -5.26 3.14 4.77
CA PHE A 43 -4.07 3.48 3.99
C PHE A 43 -3.33 2.22 3.51
N VAL A 44 -3.06 1.27 4.41
CA VAL A 44 -2.37 0.01 4.04
C VAL A 44 -3.19 -0.80 3.04
N ALA A 45 -4.52 -0.86 3.23
CA ALA A 45 -5.42 -1.54 2.31
C ALA A 45 -5.41 -0.90 0.91
N SER A 46 -5.56 0.43 0.82
CA SER A 46 -5.54 1.17 -0.44
C SER A 46 -4.19 1.07 -1.14
N PHE A 47 -3.08 1.17 -0.40
CA PHE A 47 -1.74 0.97 -0.94
C PHE A 47 -1.61 -0.41 -1.59
N LEU A 48 -2.05 -1.46 -0.91
CA LEU A 48 -2.01 -2.81 -1.46
C LEU A 48 -2.88 -2.94 -2.71
N PHE A 49 -4.14 -2.51 -2.61
CA PHE A 49 -5.13 -2.60 -3.68
C PHE A 49 -4.67 -1.89 -4.96
N GLU A 50 -4.22 -0.64 -4.83
CA GLU A 50 -3.79 0.15 -6.00
C GLU A 50 -2.57 -0.46 -6.69
N ASN A 51 -1.59 -0.92 -5.94
CA ASN A 51 -0.39 -1.49 -6.54
C ASN A 51 -0.69 -2.84 -7.21
N VAL A 52 -1.53 -3.69 -6.59
CA VAL A 52 -2.02 -4.93 -7.22
C VAL A 52 -2.74 -4.63 -8.53
N LEU A 53 -3.66 -3.66 -8.53
CA LEU A 53 -4.41 -3.30 -9.73
C LEU A 53 -3.55 -2.71 -10.85
N ARG A 54 -2.65 -1.78 -10.51
CA ARG A 54 -1.83 -1.05 -11.51
C ARG A 54 -0.70 -1.91 -12.07
N PHE A 55 -0.06 -2.71 -11.24
CA PHE A 55 1.19 -3.40 -11.59
C PHE A 55 1.08 -4.92 -11.58
N GLY A 56 -0.09 -5.48 -11.21
CA GLY A 56 -0.28 -6.93 -11.11
C GLY A 56 0.61 -7.59 -10.04
N VAL A 57 1.15 -6.79 -9.11
CA VAL A 57 2.01 -7.32 -8.02
C VAL A 57 1.17 -8.15 -7.07
N ARG A 58 1.78 -9.19 -6.49
CA ARG A 58 1.13 -9.99 -5.45
C ARG A 58 1.28 -9.30 -4.11
N GLY A 59 0.18 -9.21 -3.37
CA GLY A 59 0.10 -8.52 -2.09
C GLY A 59 -0.51 -9.40 -1.01
N VAL A 60 -0.04 -9.24 0.24
CA VAL A 60 -0.62 -9.90 1.41
C VAL A 60 -0.95 -8.82 2.44
N TYR A 61 -2.19 -8.81 2.91
CA TYR A 61 -2.63 -8.00 4.04
C TYR A 61 -2.78 -8.92 5.25
N ILE A 62 -2.11 -8.58 6.35
CA ILE A 62 -2.17 -9.34 7.61
C ILE A 62 -2.68 -8.40 8.69
N SER A 63 -3.80 -8.76 9.32
CA SER A 63 -4.34 -8.07 10.48
C SER A 63 -4.36 -9.02 11.67
N LEU A 64 -3.96 -8.51 12.83
CA LEU A 64 -4.09 -9.18 14.13
C LEU A 64 -5.19 -8.55 15.00
N ALA A 65 -5.77 -7.44 14.54
CA ALA A 65 -6.73 -6.64 15.31
C ALA A 65 -8.17 -6.81 14.82
N GLU A 66 -8.35 -7.19 13.55
CA GLU A 66 -9.65 -7.23 12.90
C GLU A 66 -9.77 -8.49 12.05
N ASP A 67 -10.93 -9.14 12.13
CA ASP A 67 -11.26 -10.28 11.29
C ASP A 67 -11.57 -9.86 9.86
N ARG A 68 -11.46 -10.82 8.95
CA ARG A 68 -11.66 -10.64 7.51
C ARG A 68 -12.99 -9.99 7.13
N GLU A 69 -14.06 -10.25 7.90
CA GLU A 69 -15.39 -9.67 7.65
C GLU A 69 -15.44 -8.15 7.83
N LYS A 70 -14.58 -7.57 8.66
CA LYS A 70 -14.52 -6.11 8.87
C LYS A 70 -13.70 -5.39 7.80
N PHE A 71 -12.94 -6.14 7.00
CA PHE A 71 -12.06 -5.59 5.96
C PHE A 71 -12.78 -5.38 4.62
N TYR A 72 -13.90 -6.09 4.38
CA TYR A 72 -14.67 -6.05 3.12
C TYR A 72 -15.88 -5.12 3.17
#